data_AF-N6WP54-F1
#
_entry.id   AF-N6WP54-F1
#
_cell.length_a   1.000
_cell.length_b   1.000
_cell.length_c   1.000
_cell.angle_alpha   90.00
_cell.angle_beta   90.00
_cell.angle_gamma   90.00
#
_symmetry.space_group_name_H-M   'P 1'
#
loop_
_entity.id
_entity.type
_entity.pdbx_description
1 polymer ?
#
loop_
_entity_poly.entity_id
_entity_poly.type
_entity_poly.pdbx_seq_one_letter_code
_entity_poly.pdbx_strand_id
1 'polypeptide(L)' 'METDQSSIQIKPGKGLWMAQHSGPHTSELIELFGSDRLPTAFDSSTPKEKVIAALRKRNPGFRVS' A
#
# COMPACT_ATOMS: atom_id res chain seq x y z
N MET A 1 -9.11 -15.51 -17.22
CA MET A 1 -8.58 -15.58 -15.86
C MET A 1 -8.13 -14.18 -15.50
N GLU A 2 -9.01 -13.41 -14.86
CA GLU A 2 -8.59 -12.13 -14.27
C GLU A 2 -7.67 -12.48 -13.12
N THR A 3 -6.38 -12.19 -13.27
CA THR A 3 -5.44 -12.34 -12.18
C THR A 3 -5.91 -11.45 -11.05
N ASP A 4 -6.11 -12.07 -9.89
CA ASP A 4 -6.52 -11.49 -8.62
C ASP A 4 -5.42 -10.50 -8.15
N GLN A 5 -5.36 -9.35 -8.82
CA GLN A 5 -4.18 -8.49 -8.80
C GLN A 5 -4.19 -7.67 -7.52
N SER A 6 -3.25 -7.96 -6.62
CA SER A 6 -3.08 -7.18 -5.40
C SER A 6 -2.89 -5.68 -5.71
N SER A 7 -3.52 -4.85 -4.90
CA SER A 7 -3.47 -3.40 -5.02
C SER A 7 -3.13 -2.75 -3.69
N ILE A 8 -2.42 -1.62 -3.78
CA ILE A 8 -2.06 -0.78 -2.66
C ILE A 8 -2.63 0.62 -2.92
N GLN A 9 -3.57 1.04 -2.07
CA GLN A 9 -4.06 2.42 -2.07
C GLN A 9 -3.29 3.23 -1.03
N ILE A 10 -2.80 4.41 -1.40
CA ILE A 10 -2.12 5.30 -0.46
C ILE A 10 -2.96 6.51 -0.05
N LYS A 11 -2.92 6.86 1.23
CA LYS A 11 -3.57 8.05 1.80
C LYS A 11 -2.69 8.67 2.88
N PRO A 12 -2.62 10.00 3.02
CA PRO A 12 -1.90 10.61 4.14
C PRO A 12 -2.62 10.32 5.47
N GLY A 13 -1.87 10.15 6.56
CA GLY A 13 -2.40 9.94 7.90
C GLY A 13 -1.34 10.12 8.99
N LYS A 14 -1.67 10.86 10.06
CA LYS A 14 -0.82 11.07 11.25
C LYS A 14 0.67 11.36 10.94
N GLY A 15 0.95 12.24 9.98
CA GLY A 15 2.32 12.62 9.61
C GLY A 15 3.02 11.67 8.65
N LEU A 16 2.45 10.50 8.31
CA LEU A 16 3.00 9.56 7.35
C LEU A 16 2.03 9.29 6.20
N TRP A 17 2.53 8.70 5.12
CA TRP A 17 1.67 8.03 4.16
C TRP A 17 1.27 6.66 4.70
N MET A 18 -0.01 6.32 4.58
CA MET A 18 -0.60 5.03 4.92
C MET A 18 -0.88 4.26 3.63
N ALA A 19 -0.55 2.98 3.62
CA ALA A 19 -0.84 2.05 2.53
C ALA A 19 -1.94 1.09 2.97
N GLN A 20 -2.97 0.91 2.15
CA GLN A 20 -4.03 -0.07 2.34
C GLN A 20 -3.93 -1.15 1.27
N HIS A 21 -3.86 -2.41 1.69
CA HIS A 21 -3.76 -3.56 0.79
C HIS A 21 -5.13 -4.16 0.47
N SER A 22 -5.39 -4.44 -0.80
CA SER A 22 -6.52 -5.23 -1.27
C SER A 22 -6.06 -6.33 -2.21
N GLY A 23 -6.42 -7.59 -1.92
CA GLY A 23 -6.11 -8.76 -2.74
C GLY A 23 -6.25 -10.07 -1.97
N PRO A 24 -5.85 -11.21 -2.57
CA PRO A 24 -6.00 -12.54 -1.98
C PRO A 24 -5.39 -12.69 -0.58
N HIS A 25 -4.30 -11.96 -0.31
CA HIS A 25 -3.54 -12.03 0.93
C HIS A 25 -3.98 -10.98 1.98
N THR A 26 -5.05 -10.20 1.74
CA THR A 26 -5.50 -9.18 2.70
C THR A 26 -5.88 -9.79 4.04
N SER A 27 -6.53 -10.96 4.06
CA SER A 27 -6.91 -11.63 5.31
C SER A 27 -5.70 -12.02 6.16
N GLU A 28 -4.64 -12.52 5.52
CA GLU A 28 -3.38 -12.90 6.18
C GLU A 28 -2.66 -11.67 6.75
N LEU A 29 -2.69 -10.54 6.04
CA LEU A 29 -2.16 -9.28 6.56
C LEU A 29 -2.94 -8.77 7.78
N ILE A 30 -4.28 -8.88 7.76
CA ILE A 30 -5.10 -8.52 8.92
C ILE A 30 -4.80 -9.45 10.10
N GLU A 31 -4.60 -10.75 9.86
CA GLU A 31 -4.24 -11.69 10.92
C GLU A 31 -2.88 -11.36 11.55
N LEU A 32 -1.88 -11.03 10.73
CA LEU A 32 -0.52 -10.72 11.19
C LEU A 32 -0.39 -9.34 11.86
N PHE A 33 -1.07 -8.33 11.33
CA PHE A 33 -0.86 -6.93 11.72
C PHE A 33 -2.09 -6.28 12.36
N GLY A 34 -3.22 -7.00 12.47
CA GLY A 34 -4.49 -6.48 12.96
C GLY A 34 -5.18 -5.50 12.01
N SER A 35 -4.61 -5.22 10.83
CA SER A 35 -5.15 -4.28 9.85
C SER A 35 -4.59 -4.53 8.46
N ASP A 36 -5.40 -4.22 7.44
CA ASP A 36 -4.99 -4.11 6.04
C ASP A 36 -4.31 -2.75 5.73
N ARG A 37 -4.24 -1.85 6.72
CA ARG A 37 -3.69 -0.50 6.58
C ARG A 37 -2.45 -0.34 7.44
N LEU A 38 -1.32 -0.11 6.79
CA LEU A 38 0.00 0.02 7.43
C LEU A 38 0.65 1.37 7.11
N PRO A 39 1.42 1.95 8.05
CA PRO A 39 2.22 3.12 7.76
C PRO A 39 3.34 2.78 6.78
N THR A 40 3.62 3.69 5.85
CA THR A 40 4.79 3.63 4.98
C THR A 40 5.97 4.38 5.61
N ALA A 41 7.16 4.23 5.03
CA ALA A 41 8.35 4.98 5.44
C ALA A 41 8.35 6.45 4.95
N PHE A 42 7.31 6.91 4.25
CA PHE A 42 7.25 8.26 3.70
C PHE A 42 6.49 9.20 4.63
N ASP A 43 7.08 10.36 4.91
CA ASP A 43 6.40 11.47 5.56
C ASP A 43 5.25 11.99 4.68
N SER A 44 4.15 12.40 5.31
CA SER A 44 2.95 12.91 4.65
C SER A 44 3.17 14.14 3.75
N SER A 45 4.26 14.88 3.95
CA SER A 45 4.70 15.99 3.07
C SER A 45 5.36 15.51 1.78
N THR A 46 5.73 14.23 1.68
CA THR A 46 6.34 13.66 0.47
C THR A 46 5.32 13.69 -0.68
N PRO A 47 5.68 14.18 -1.87
CA PRO A 47 4.79 14.18 -3.03
C PRO A 47 4.25 12.79 -3.36
N LYS A 48 2.94 12.70 -3.59
CA LYS A 48 2.22 11.44 -3.82
C LYS A 48 2.86 10.60 -4.93
N GLU A 49 3.27 11.23 -6.01
CA GLU A 49 3.87 10.59 -7.18
C GLU A 49 5.19 9.90 -6.85
N LYS A 50 5.99 10.51 -5.96
CA LYS A 50 7.25 9.92 -5.48
C LYS A 50 6.99 8.69 -4.62
N VAL A 51 5.97 8.76 -3.75
CA VAL A 51 5.53 7.61 -2.93
C VAL A 51 5.05 6.46 -3.81
N ILE A 52 4.18 6.74 -4.78
CA ILE A 52 3.71 5.73 -5.75
C ILE A 52 4.86 5.10 -6.52
N ALA A 53 5.77 5.91 -7.07
CA ALA A 53 6.89 5.41 -7.85
C ALA A 53 7.79 4.48 -7.02
N ALA A 54 8.08 4.86 -5.77
CA ALA A 54 8.89 4.04 -4.87
C ALA A 54 8.18 2.75 -4.45
N LEU A 55 6.88 2.80 -4.16
CA LEU A 55 6.09 1.61 -3.82
C LEU A 55 5.95 0.65 -5.01
N ARG A 56 5.73 1.16 -6.23
CA ARG A 56 5.70 0.34 -7.46
C ARG A 56 7.03 -0.36 -7.69
N LYS A 57 8.15 0.33 -7.49
CA LYS A 57 9.49 -0.26 -7.63
C LYS A 57 9.72 -1.42 -6.67
N ARG A 58 9.18 -1.35 -5.45
CA ARG A 58 9.33 -2.40 -4.42
C ARG A 58 8.33 -3.54 -4.54
N ASN A 59 7.17 -3.30 -5.15
CA ASN A 59 6.07 -4.26 -5.28
C ASN A 59 5.76 -4.50 -6.76
N PRO A 60 6.64 -5.21 -7.50
CA PRO A 60 6.38 -5.53 -8.90
C PRO A 60 5.10 -6.37 -9.02
N GLY A 61 4.24 -6.02 -9.98
CA GLY A 61 2.96 -6.68 -10.21
C GLY A 61 1.76 -6.10 -9.44
N PHE A 62 1.99 -5.21 -8.47
CA PHE A 62 0.91 -4.55 -7.73
C PHE A 62 0.40 -3.33 -8.46
N ARG A 63 -0.92 -3.10 -8.40
CA ARG A 63 -1.49 -1.79 -8.75
C ARG A 63 -1.33 -0.84 -7.57
N VAL A 64 -0.68 0.30 -7.77
CA VAL A 64 -0.50 1.32 -6.72
C VAL A 64 -1.18 2.62 -7.13
N SER A 65 -2.05 3.17 -6.27
CA SER A 65 -2.90 4.36 -6.54
C SER A 65 -3.07 5.32 -5.35
#